data_AF-A0A2X2T643-F1
#
_entry.id   AF-A0A2X2T643-F1
#
_cell.length_a   1.000
_cell.length_b   1.000
_cell.length_c   1.000
_cell.angle_alpha   90.00
_cell.angle_beta   90.00
_cell.angle_gamma   90.00
#
_symmetry.space_group_name_H-M   'P 1'
#
loop_
_entity.id
_entity.type
_entity.pdbx_description
1 polymer ?
#
loop_
_entity_poly.entity_id
_entity_poly.type
_entity_poly.pdbx_seq_one_letter_code
_entity_poly.pdbx_strand_id
1 'polypeptide(L)' 'MPLALRKWLALPKEDLENRFALEGNEGAAWLFIGGVCGEQPAGGFLYTNNDTLSVGIVCPLSFAPGFLRSAS' A
#
# COMPACT_ATOMS: atom_id res chain seq x y z
N MET A 1 -17.72 2.20 4.16
CA MET A 1 -16.99 1.62 3.01
C MET A 1 -15.56 2.14 3.06
N PRO A 2 -14.53 1.28 3.07
CA PRO A 2 -13.13 1.70 2.98
C PRO A 2 -12.74 1.99 1.52
N LEU A 3 -11.89 2.99 1.32
CA LEU A 3 -11.22 3.27 0.05
C LEU A 3 -9.79 2.72 0.11
N ALA A 4 -9.33 2.17 -1.02
CA ALA A 4 -7.96 1.72 -1.18
C ALA A 4 -7.31 2.45 -2.36
N LEU A 5 -6.15 3.06 -2.13
CA LEU A 5 -5.30 3.61 -3.18
C LEU A 5 -4.10 2.69 -3.36
N ARG A 6 -3.74 2.38 -4.61
CA ARG A 6 -2.55 1.59 -4.95
C ARG A 6 -1.68 2.30 -5.97
N LYS A 7 -0.38 2.07 -5.89
CA LYS A 7 0.61 2.50 -6.87
C LYS A 7 1.65 1.42 -7.07
N TRP A 8 2.09 1.24 -8.31
CA TRP A 8 3.26 0.44 -8.64
C TRP A 8 4.52 1.33 -8.66
N LEU A 9 5.60 0.83 -8.10
CA LEU A 9 6.93 1.43 -8.17
C LEU A 9 7.80 0.46 -8.97
N ALA A 10 8.45 0.95 -10.03
CA ALA A 10 9.44 0.15 -10.74
C ALA A 10 10.64 -0.08 -9.82
N LEU A 11 10.96 -1.34 -9.55
CA LEU A 11 12.08 -1.73 -8.71
C LEU A 11 12.73 -2.98 -9.33
N PRO A 12 14.02 -2.93 -9.68
CA PRO A 12 14.72 -4.10 -10.21
C PRO A 12 14.58 -5.32 -9.30
N LYS A 13 14.62 -6.51 -9.90
CA LYS A 13 14.50 -7.77 -9.17
C LYS A 13 15.55 -7.91 -8.06
N GLU A 14 16.81 -7.52 -8.31
CA GLU A 14 17.88 -7.60 -7.29
C GLU A 14 17.58 -6.71 -6.07
N ASP A 15 16.97 -5.54 -6.29
CA ASP A 15 16.60 -4.62 -5.23
C ASP A 15 15.45 -5.19 -4.40
N LEU A 16 14.50 -5.88 -5.03
CA LEU A 16 13.40 -6.55 -4.35
C LEU A 16 13.92 -7.73 -3.52
N GLU A 17 14.74 -8.59 -4.12
CA GLU A 17 15.33 -9.75 -3.44
C GLU A 17 16.16 -9.32 -2.23
N ASN A 18 17.00 -8.30 -2.37
CA ASN A 18 17.83 -7.80 -1.27
C ASN A 18 17.00 -7.13 -0.16
N ARG A 19 15.98 -6.33 -0.50
CA ARG A 19 15.18 -5.59 0.51
C ARG A 19 14.18 -6.45 1.26
N PHE A 20 13.65 -7.48 0.60
CA PHE A 20 12.61 -8.36 1.16
C PHE A 20 13.14 -9.75 1.54
N ALA A 21 14.46 -9.98 1.40
CA ALA A 21 15.12 -11.26 1.64
C ALA A 21 14.45 -12.42 0.88
N LEU A 22 14.27 -12.22 -0.43
CA LEU A 22 13.63 -13.19 -1.33
C LEU A 22 14.68 -13.89 -2.19
N GLU A 23 14.43 -15.16 -2.53
CA GLU A 23 15.26 -15.93 -3.45
C GLU A 23 14.44 -16.50 -4.62
N GLY A 24 14.99 -16.40 -5.84
CA GLY A 24 14.47 -17.10 -7.01
C GLY A 24 13.09 -16.62 -7.47
N ASN A 25 12.02 -17.30 -7.08
CA ASN A 25 10.63 -17.00 -7.46
C ASN A 25 9.73 -16.75 -6.25
N GLU A 26 10.34 -16.37 -5.12
CA GLU A 26 9.63 -15.96 -3.91
C GLU A 26 9.03 -14.55 -4.05
N GLY A 27 8.07 -14.26 -3.17
CA GLY A 27 7.45 -12.95 -3.06
C GLY A 27 7.04 -12.64 -1.64
N ALA A 28 7.06 -11.36 -1.28
CA ALA A 28 6.61 -10.85 0.00
C ALA A 28 5.26 -10.14 -0.13
N ALA A 29 4.41 -10.37 0.87
CA ALA A 29 3.12 -9.73 1.04
C ALA A 29 3.01 -9.21 2.47
N TRP A 30 3.10 -7.89 2.64
CA TRP A 30 3.07 -7.25 3.95
C TRP A 30 1.81 -6.43 4.13
N LEU A 31 1.21 -6.57 5.30
CA LEU A 31 0.03 -5.82 5.74
C LEU A 31 0.40 -5.03 6.97
N PHE A 32 0.08 -3.74 6.95
CA PHE A 32 0.39 -2.80 8.01
C PHE A 32 -0.91 -2.23 8.57
N ILE A 33 -0.96 -2.06 9.88
CA ILE A 33 -2.03 -1.37 10.57
C ILE A 33 -1.36 -0.30 11.43
N GLY A 34 -1.79 0.95 11.32
CA GLY A 34 -1.19 2.04 12.08
C GLY A 34 -1.71 3.41 11.70
N GLY A 35 -1.10 4.45 12.28
CA GLY A 35 -1.46 5.85 12.05
C GLY A 35 -1.03 6.39 10.67
N VAL A 36 -1.27 5.64 9.60
CA VAL A 36 -0.94 6.03 8.21
C VAL A 36 -1.78 7.24 7.77
N CYS A 37 -2.92 7.45 8.42
CA CYS A 37 -3.84 8.57 8.20
C CYS A 37 -4.12 9.32 9.53
N GLY A 38 -3.09 9.63 10.31
CA GLY A 38 -3.23 10.32 11.60
C GLY A 38 -3.77 9.41 12.70
N GLU A 39 -4.65 9.93 13.55
CA GLU A 39 -5.24 9.21 14.69
C GLU A 39 -6.28 8.14 14.27
N GLN A 40 -6.66 8.10 12.99
CA GLN A 40 -7.67 7.17 12.48
C GLN A 40 -7.08 5.78 12.18
N PRO A 41 -7.86 4.71 12.42
CA PRO A 41 -7.49 3.37 11.99
C PRO A 41 -7.39 3.32 10.46
N ALA A 42 -6.16 3.25 9.98
CA ALA A 42 -5.80 3.05 8.58
C ALA A 42 -4.80 1.91 8.48
N GLY A 43 -4.74 1.32 7.30
CA GLY A 43 -3.81 0.25 6.99
C GLY A 43 -3.05 0.52 5.71
N GLY A 44 -2.01 -0.27 5.50
CA GLY A 44 -1.25 -0.28 4.26
C GLY A 44 -1.00 -1.71 3.82
N PHE A 45 -0.70 -1.87 2.54
CA PHE A 45 -0.23 -3.13 2.00
C PHE A 45 0.96 -2.91 1.09
N LEU A 46 1.81 -3.92 1.00
CA LEU A 46 2.95 -3.97 0.11
C LEU A 46 3.05 -5.39 -0.48
N TYR A 47 3.19 -5.48 -1.81
CA TYR A 47 3.40 -6.73 -2.52
C TYR A 47 4.56 -6.60 -3.50
N THR A 48 5.48 -7.57 -3.49
CA THR A 48 6.56 -7.66 -4.48
C THR A 48 6.09 -8.42 -5.71
N ASN A 49 6.28 -7.86 -6.90
CA ASN A 49 6.19 -8.55 -8.18
C ASN A 49 7.61 -8.82 -8.71
N ASN A 50 7.76 -9.26 -9.96
CA ASN A 50 9.08 -9.56 -10.55
C ASN A 50 9.97 -8.32 -10.73
N ASP A 51 9.38 -7.17 -11.07
CA ASP A 51 10.08 -5.93 -11.47
C ASP A 51 9.42 -4.67 -10.89
N THR A 52 8.42 -4.87 -10.04
CA THR A 52 7.63 -3.79 -9.46
C THR A 52 7.26 -4.09 -8.02
N LEU A 53 7.12 -3.04 -7.24
CA LEU A 53 6.57 -3.06 -5.90
C LEU A 53 5.18 -2.43 -5.91
N SER A 54 4.16 -3.19 -5.54
CA SER A 54 2.80 -2.67 -5.37
C SER A 54 2.64 -2.18 -3.93
N VAL A 55 2.40 -0.89 -3.74
CA VAL A 55 2.16 -0.30 -2.42
C VAL A 55 0.79 0.34 -2.41
N GLY A 56 0.06 0.20 -1.30
CA GLY A 56 -1.23 0.86 -1.15
C GLY A 56 -1.60 1.17 0.29
N ILE A 57 -2.59 2.04 0.41
CA ILE A 57 -3.15 2.51 1.68
C ILE A 57 -4.64 2.23 1.65
N VAL A 58 -5.17 1.77 2.77
CA VAL A 58 -6.59 1.53 3.01
C VAL A 58 -7.05 2.44 4.13
N CYS A 59 -8.04 3.28 3.86
CA CYS A 59 -8.62 4.18 4.85
C CYS A 59 -10.15 4.23 4.75
N PRO A 60 -10.86 4.52 5.85
CA PRO A 60 -12.31 4.74 5.82
C PRO A 60 -12.68 5.97 4.96
N LEU A 61 -13.73 5.88 4.13
CA LEU A 61 -14.22 7.02 3.32
C LEU A 61 -14.60 8.24 4.17
N SER A 62 -15.01 8.03 5.42
CA SER A 62 -15.30 9.10 6.39
C SER A 62 -14.09 9.99 6.70
N PHE A 63 -12.87 9.58 6.32
CA PHE A 63 -11.63 10.34 6.49
C PHE A 63 -11.33 11.30 5.32
N ALA A 64 -12.14 11.38 4.26
CA ALA A 64 -11.94 12.33 3.17
C ALA A 64 -12.81 13.60 3.35
N PRO A 65 -12.44 14.57 4.22
CA PRO A 65 -13.27 15.75 4.51
C PRO A 65 -13.47 16.65 3.29
N GLY A 66 -12.65 16.53 2.24
CA GLY A 66 -12.78 17.27 0.99
C GLY A 66 -13.64 16.60 -0.10
N PHE A 67 -13.87 15.28 -0.04
CA PHE A 67 -14.56 14.58 -1.14
C PHE A 67 -16.09 14.65 -1.01
N LEU A 68 -16.61 14.69 0.23
CA LEU A 68 -18.06 14.72 0.49
C LEU A 68 -18.67 16.13 0.44
N ARG A 69 -17.86 17.21 0.35
CA ARG A 69 -18.36 18.58 0.19
C ARG A 69 -18.60 19.01 -1.26
N SER A 70 -18.15 18.22 -2.25
CA SER A 70 -18.34 18.52 -3.68
C SER A 70 -19.48 17.74 -4.32
N ALA A 71 -20.27 17.00 -3.53
CA ALA A 71 -21.38 16.17 -3.99
C ALA A 71 -22.75 16.66 -3.45
N SER A 72 -22.88 17.96 -3.17
CA SER A 72 -24.14 18.63 -2.87
C SER A 72 -24.26 19.93 -3.65
#